data_AF-A0A7L3SC83-F1
#
_entry.id   AF-A0A7L3SC83-F1
#
_cell.length_a   1.000
_cell.length_b   1.000
_cell.length_c   1.000
_cell.angle_alpha   90.00
_cell.angle_beta   90.00
_cell.angle_gamma   90.00
#
_symmetry.space_group_name_H-M   'P 1'
#
loop_
_entity.id
_entity.type
_entity.pdbx_description
1 polymer ?
#
loop_
_entity_poly.entity_id
_entity_poly.type
_entity_poly.pdbx_seq_one_letter_code
_entity_poly.pdbx_strand_id
1 'polypeptide(L)'
;MVCVCNATYCDTLDPVVLPAPGTYVKYESSKAGKRLERSEGSFQRSLHAPGTCCGRGAVGAIAGPLGHHKLSWGLPPGLLLTLNVSALYQHVKGFGGSLSDAAAINVLGLSQPAQDNLLRSYFSEGGIEYNLVRLPMACSDFSVRPYSYDDVPHDYDLKHFRLAEEDVKLKIPLLHRASAMSKRPLSLYASPWTSPAWMKSNGDVRGKGTLKGQAGDKYHKTWANYFIKFLDEYAKYNVTFWAVTAQNEPLAALLTPPQFPTIAFTAAQQRDFVVRDLGPALARSPHRTRLIILDDQRIHLPHWAKAVLGNATAARYVAGIGVHWYLDSIVPASCSLEATHKLFPDHFLLYTEACSGFLTLRFSVSLGCWARGQSYSHSILTVLNHFVAGWTDWNLALDMEGGPNWVKNFVDSPVIVDSSKDVFYKQPMFYHMGHFSKFIPEGSRRVGLHSSRRCLICQLEHVAVLRPDGALVLVVLNR
;
A
#
# COMPACT_ATOMS: atom_id res chain seq x y z
N MET A 1 4.11 -10.27 20.85
CA MET A 1 5.42 -9.61 21.12
C MET A 1 5.67 -8.51 20.11
N VAL A 2 6.16 -7.38 20.58
CA VAL A 2 6.65 -6.24 19.78
C VAL A 2 8.16 -6.12 19.94
N CYS A 3 8.82 -5.38 19.05
CA CYS A 3 10.20 -4.95 19.27
C CYS A 3 10.20 -3.51 19.78
N VAL A 4 10.86 -3.29 20.92
CA VAL A 4 10.93 -1.98 21.57
C VAL A 4 12.14 -1.23 21.05
N CYS A 5 11.93 0.01 20.63
CA CYS A 5 12.97 0.92 20.18
C CYS A 5 12.89 2.23 20.97
N ASN A 6 14.01 2.92 21.11
CA ASN A 6 14.14 4.20 21.80
C ASN A 6 15.26 5.04 21.16
N ALA A 7 15.73 6.06 21.87
CA ALA A 7 16.81 6.94 21.43
C ALA A 7 18.15 6.23 21.14
N THR A 8 18.48 5.18 21.90
CA THR A 8 19.81 4.53 21.86
C THR A 8 19.81 3.16 21.21
N TYR A 9 18.64 2.55 21.00
CA TYR A 9 18.51 1.21 20.45
C TYR A 9 17.29 1.08 19.57
N CYS A 10 17.47 0.44 18.42
CA CYS A 10 16.39 -0.15 17.63
C CYS A 10 16.93 -1.31 16.80
N ASP A 11 16.13 -2.35 16.58
CA ASP A 11 16.54 -3.47 15.72
C ASP A 11 16.63 -3.02 14.26
N THR A 12 17.72 -3.41 13.59
CA THR A 12 18.05 -3.08 12.20
C THR A 12 18.34 -4.34 11.40
N LEU A 13 18.33 -4.21 10.08
CA LEU A 13 18.68 -5.27 9.14
C LEU A 13 20.02 -4.95 8.48
N ASP A 14 20.82 -5.98 8.26
CA ASP A 14 21.99 -5.83 7.40
C ASP A 14 21.57 -5.53 5.95
N PRO A 15 22.39 -4.80 5.18
CA PRO A 15 22.18 -4.61 3.76
C PRO A 15 21.95 -5.95 3.03
N VAL A 16 20.99 -5.96 2.11
CA VAL A 16 20.64 -7.18 1.37
C VAL A 16 21.68 -7.38 0.27
N VAL A 17 22.58 -8.35 0.48
CA VAL A 17 23.59 -8.76 -0.50
C VAL A 17 23.09 -9.99 -1.28
N LEU A 18 23.30 -9.99 -2.59
CA LEU A 18 22.93 -11.13 -3.42
C LEU A 18 23.79 -12.37 -3.06
N PRO A 19 23.17 -13.55 -2.87
CA PRO A 19 23.90 -14.77 -2.59
C PRO A 19 24.76 -15.21 -3.79
N ALA A 20 25.82 -15.99 -3.53
CA ALA A 20 26.62 -16.59 -4.57
C ALA A 20 25.78 -17.57 -5.43
N PRO A 21 26.10 -17.74 -6.73
CA PRO A 21 25.36 -18.68 -7.59
C PRO A 21 25.26 -20.08 -6.96
N GLY A 22 24.05 -20.65 -6.96
CA GLY A 22 23.77 -21.93 -6.32
C GLY A 22 23.39 -21.86 -4.83
N THR A 23 23.34 -20.67 -4.24
CA THR A 23 22.88 -20.44 -2.86
C THR A 23 21.67 -19.52 -2.80
N TYR A 24 21.00 -19.48 -1.64
CA TYR A 24 19.87 -18.59 -1.36
C TYR A 24 19.98 -18.02 0.05
N VAL A 25 19.37 -16.84 0.25
CA VAL A 25 19.17 -16.22 1.56
C VAL A 25 17.71 -16.35 1.95
N LYS A 26 17.43 -16.72 3.19
CA LYS A 26 16.09 -16.80 3.77
C LYS A 26 15.98 -15.82 4.94
N TYR A 27 14.95 -14.99 4.92
CA TYR A 27 14.54 -14.16 6.05
C TYR A 27 13.27 -14.76 6.68
N GLU A 28 13.23 -14.89 8.00
CA GLU A 28 12.15 -15.58 8.71
C GLU A 28 11.57 -14.72 9.84
N SER A 29 10.24 -14.57 9.85
CA SER A 29 9.51 -14.03 11.00
C SER A 29 8.52 -15.07 11.51
N SER A 30 8.36 -15.19 12.82
CA SER A 30 7.45 -16.18 13.41
C SER A 30 6.69 -15.63 14.62
N LYS A 31 5.52 -16.21 14.89
CA LYS A 31 4.73 -15.94 16.10
C LYS A 31 5.55 -16.17 17.37
N ALA A 32 6.46 -17.15 17.33
CA ALA A 32 7.35 -17.51 18.43
C ALA A 32 8.45 -16.47 18.72
N GLY A 33 8.73 -15.54 17.80
CA GLY A 33 9.58 -14.38 18.10
C GLY A 33 10.63 -14.02 17.05
N LYS A 34 10.81 -14.81 15.99
CA LYS A 34 11.73 -14.45 14.91
C LYS A 34 11.26 -13.18 14.21
N ARG A 35 12.18 -12.30 13.83
CA ARG A 35 11.91 -11.00 13.20
C ARG A 35 12.92 -10.76 12.08
N LEU A 36 12.52 -11.09 10.84
CA LEU A 36 13.39 -11.01 9.66
C LEU A 36 14.77 -11.63 9.91
N GLU A 37 14.78 -12.77 10.61
CA GLU A 37 16.01 -13.49 10.95
C GLU A 37 16.63 -14.08 9.69
N ARG A 38 17.88 -13.72 9.42
CA ARG A 38 18.61 -14.12 8.22
C ARG A 38 19.24 -15.51 8.39
N SER A 39 19.13 -16.33 7.35
CA SER A 39 19.82 -17.61 7.22
C SER A 39 20.17 -17.86 5.75
N GLU A 40 21.09 -18.79 5.48
CA GLU A 40 21.52 -19.14 4.13
C GLU A 40 21.32 -20.64 3.86
N GLY A 41 21.23 -21.00 2.58
CA GLY A 41 21.21 -22.40 2.15
C GLY A 41 21.69 -22.57 0.72
N SER A 42 21.86 -23.82 0.30
CA SER A 42 22.32 -24.18 -1.05
C SER A 42 21.24 -24.90 -1.83
N PHE A 43 21.11 -24.62 -3.12
CA PHE A 43 20.27 -25.39 -4.02
C PHE A 43 20.89 -26.77 -4.26
N GLN A 44 20.09 -27.82 -4.14
CA GLN A 44 20.50 -29.17 -4.54
C GLN A 44 20.25 -29.36 -6.04
N ARG A 45 21.22 -29.95 -6.75
CA ARG A 45 20.98 -30.45 -8.11
C ARG A 45 20.11 -31.70 -8.02
N SER A 46 18.84 -31.59 -8.36
CA SER A 46 17.98 -32.77 -8.49
C SER A 46 18.30 -33.49 -9.80
N LEU A 47 18.63 -34.79 -9.73
CA LEU A 47 18.78 -35.71 -10.86
C LEU A 47 17.43 -36.18 -11.43
N HIS A 48 16.30 -35.71 -10.88
CA HIS A 48 14.96 -36.04 -11.36
C HIS A 48 14.29 -34.78 -11.92
N ALA A 49 14.45 -34.58 -13.23
CA ALA A 49 13.53 -33.76 -13.99
C ALA A 49 12.12 -34.41 -13.92
N PRO A 50 11.02 -33.64 -13.84
CA PRO A 50 9.70 -34.22 -13.98
C PRO A 50 9.58 -34.77 -15.40
N GLY A 51 9.72 -36.08 -15.53
CA GLY A 51 9.52 -36.80 -16.77
C GLY A 51 8.13 -36.51 -17.31
N THR A 52 8.06 -36.12 -18.57
CA THR A 52 6.87 -36.13 -19.40
C THR A 52 6.20 -37.51 -19.27
N CYS A 53 5.08 -37.58 -18.55
CA CYS A 53 4.21 -38.76 -18.50
C CYS A 53 3.50 -38.93 -19.85
N CYS A 54 4.23 -39.33 -20.88
CA CYS A 54 3.72 -39.80 -22.16
C CYS A 54 4.73 -40.81 -22.73
N GLY A 55 4.73 -42.02 -22.16
CA GLY A 55 5.45 -43.17 -22.66
C GLY A 55 4.51 -44.36 -22.72
N ARG A 56 4.14 -44.75 -23.94
CA ARG A 56 3.22 -45.84 -24.29
C ARG A 56 3.67 -47.16 -23.69
N GLY A 57 2.68 -48.00 -23.36
CA GLY A 57 2.89 -49.35 -22.87
C GLY A 57 3.74 -50.22 -23.80
N ALA A 58 4.60 -51.02 -23.18
CA ALA A 58 5.06 -52.28 -23.73
C ALA A 58 5.15 -53.27 -22.56
N VAL A 59 4.25 -54.25 -22.58
CA VAL A 59 4.25 -55.38 -21.66
C VAL A 59 5.34 -56.33 -22.15
N GLY A 60 6.42 -56.44 -21.39
CA GLY A 60 7.48 -57.43 -21.60
C GLY A 60 7.68 -58.23 -20.32
N ALA A 61 7.07 -59.41 -20.26
CA ALA A 61 7.25 -60.35 -19.16
C ALA A 61 8.62 -61.02 -19.28
N ILE A 62 9.47 -60.88 -18.26
CA ILE A 62 10.63 -61.75 -18.04
C ILE A 62 10.70 -62.05 -16.54
N ALA A 63 10.55 -63.33 -16.21
CA ALA A 63 10.63 -63.88 -14.87
C ALA A 63 12.10 -64.01 -14.42
N GLY A 64 12.40 -63.58 -13.19
CA GLY A 64 13.69 -63.71 -12.52
C GLY A 64 13.53 -63.51 -11.00
N PRO A 65 14.36 -64.15 -10.16
CA PRO A 65 13.98 -64.59 -8.82
C PRO A 65 13.89 -63.47 -7.78
N LEU A 66 13.04 -63.72 -6.77
CA LEU A 66 12.73 -62.87 -5.62
C LEU A 66 13.99 -62.46 -4.83
N GLY A 67 14.58 -61.34 -5.21
CA GLY A 67 15.48 -60.56 -4.35
C GLY A 67 14.66 -59.67 -3.41
N HIS A 68 14.99 -59.69 -2.12
CA HIS A 68 14.42 -58.79 -1.12
C HIS A 68 14.73 -57.32 -1.44
N HIS A 69 13.94 -56.71 -2.32
CA HIS A 69 13.84 -55.27 -2.41
C HIS A 69 13.11 -54.78 -1.16
N LYS A 70 13.85 -54.16 -0.24
CA LYS A 70 13.26 -53.19 0.69
C LYS A 70 12.52 -52.18 -0.18
N LEU A 71 11.20 -52.29 -0.26
CA LEU A 71 10.35 -51.17 -0.65
C LEU A 71 10.61 -50.10 0.41
N SER A 72 11.54 -49.18 0.14
CA SER A 72 11.44 -47.87 0.75
C SER A 72 10.17 -47.28 0.18
N TRP A 73 9.11 -47.25 0.99
CA TRP A 73 7.98 -46.38 0.75
C TRP A 73 8.54 -44.96 0.75
N GLY A 74 8.98 -44.50 -0.42
CA GLY A 74 9.49 -43.14 -0.60
C GLY A 74 8.41 -42.22 -0.07
N LEU A 75 8.79 -41.33 0.85
CA LEU A 75 7.91 -40.28 1.34
C LEU A 75 7.20 -39.66 0.12
N PRO A 76 5.87 -39.48 0.17
CA PRO A 76 5.16 -38.84 -0.93
C PRO A 76 5.87 -37.50 -1.22
N PRO A 77 6.14 -37.18 -2.50
CA PRO A 77 6.98 -36.04 -2.84
C PRO A 77 6.46 -34.78 -2.13
N GLY A 78 7.37 -33.99 -1.56
CA GLY A 78 7.07 -32.75 -0.84
C GLY A 78 6.28 -31.74 -1.68
N LEU A 79 5.78 -30.67 -1.04
CA LEU A 79 5.16 -29.58 -1.79
C LEU A 79 6.25 -28.92 -2.65
N LEU A 80 6.02 -28.79 -3.95
CA LEU A 80 6.97 -28.20 -4.89
C LEU A 80 6.37 -26.95 -5.51
N LEU A 81 7.05 -25.82 -5.33
CA LEU A 81 6.74 -24.56 -6.01
C LEU A 81 7.72 -24.38 -7.17
N THR A 82 7.20 -24.36 -8.40
CA THR A 82 7.98 -24.23 -9.63
C THR A 82 7.85 -22.84 -10.20
N LEU A 83 8.95 -22.10 -10.26
CA LEU A 83 9.00 -20.76 -10.84
C LEU A 83 8.89 -20.84 -12.38
N ASN A 84 8.12 -19.94 -12.97
CA ASN A 84 8.02 -19.74 -14.42
C ASN A 84 8.30 -18.28 -14.74
N VAL A 85 9.58 -17.98 -15.00
CA VAL A 85 10.04 -16.62 -15.36
C VAL A 85 9.64 -16.19 -16.77
N SER A 86 9.09 -17.08 -17.59
CA SER A 86 8.53 -16.73 -18.91
C SER A 86 7.10 -16.20 -18.81
N ALA A 87 6.37 -16.52 -17.73
CA ALA A 87 5.05 -15.99 -17.45
C ALA A 87 5.16 -14.68 -16.65
N LEU A 88 5.08 -13.55 -17.33
CA LEU A 88 5.33 -12.23 -16.77
C LEU A 88 4.04 -11.43 -16.58
N TYR A 89 3.91 -10.75 -15.44
CA TYR A 89 2.72 -9.97 -15.07
C TYR A 89 3.09 -8.49 -14.85
N GLN A 90 2.44 -7.83 -13.88
CA GLN A 90 2.62 -6.40 -13.59
C GLN A 90 4.01 -6.08 -13.01
N HIS A 91 4.44 -4.85 -13.26
CA HIS A 91 5.55 -4.25 -12.50
C HIS A 91 5.06 -3.75 -11.14
N VAL A 92 5.89 -3.92 -10.13
CA VAL A 92 5.67 -3.44 -8.77
C VAL A 92 6.17 -2.01 -8.67
N LYS A 93 5.27 -1.11 -8.30
CA LYS A 93 5.56 0.29 -8.01
C LYS A 93 6.18 0.45 -6.62
N GLY A 94 5.68 -0.26 -5.61
CA GLY A 94 6.27 -0.18 -4.28
C GLY A 94 5.34 -0.45 -3.11
N PHE A 95 5.86 -0.14 -1.92
CA PHE A 95 5.21 -0.35 -0.64
C PHE A 95 5.47 0.85 0.28
N GLY A 96 4.51 1.16 1.13
CA GLY A 96 4.52 2.43 1.85
C GLY A 96 3.56 2.56 3.00
N GLY A 97 3.44 3.79 3.47
CA GLY A 97 2.48 4.24 4.46
C GLY A 97 2.06 5.69 4.23
N SER A 98 1.08 6.15 5.00
CA SER A 98 0.55 7.52 5.00
C SER A 98 1.22 8.37 6.09
N LEU A 99 1.76 9.52 5.69
CA LEU A 99 2.21 10.57 6.60
C LEU A 99 1.06 11.54 6.87
N SER A 100 0.13 11.12 7.72
CA SER A 100 -0.95 11.95 8.26
C SER A 100 -0.42 12.96 9.30
N ASP A 101 -1.27 13.92 9.69
CA ASP A 101 -0.95 14.83 10.80
C ASP A 101 -0.72 14.02 12.08
N ALA A 102 -1.55 13.02 12.37
CA ALA A 102 -1.38 12.12 13.52
C ALA A 102 -0.04 11.38 13.50
N ALA A 103 0.37 10.84 12.34
CA ALA A 103 1.66 10.19 12.22
C ALA A 103 2.82 11.17 12.45
N ALA A 104 2.73 12.37 11.87
CA ALA A 104 3.75 13.39 12.04
C ALA A 104 3.87 13.87 13.51
N ILE A 105 2.73 14.08 14.18
CA ILE A 105 2.68 14.44 15.62
C ILE A 105 3.32 13.37 16.48
N ASN A 106 2.98 12.09 16.25
CA ASN A 106 3.53 10.98 17.03
C ASN A 106 5.04 10.83 16.84
N VAL A 107 5.53 10.93 15.60
CA VAL A 107 6.97 10.91 15.34
C VAL A 107 7.63 12.08 16.06
N LEU A 108 7.16 13.31 15.88
CA LEU A 108 7.76 14.50 16.48
C LEU A 108 7.61 14.58 18.01
N GLY A 109 6.73 13.76 18.60
CA GLY A 109 6.59 13.60 20.05
C GLY A 109 7.72 12.80 20.71
N LEU A 110 8.59 12.15 19.93
CA LEU A 110 9.80 11.47 20.42
C LEU A 110 11.00 12.43 20.49
N SER A 111 12.06 12.04 21.20
CA SER A 111 13.36 12.71 21.12
C SER A 111 13.99 12.57 19.74
N GLN A 112 14.83 13.52 19.34
CA GLN A 112 15.45 13.51 18.01
C GLN A 112 16.15 12.18 17.63
N PRO A 113 16.93 11.52 18.50
CA PRO A 113 17.51 10.21 18.18
C PRO A 113 16.46 9.10 18.01
N ALA A 114 15.40 9.10 18.83
CA ALA A 114 14.31 8.13 18.71
C ALA A 114 13.51 8.34 17.41
N GLN A 115 13.28 9.60 17.02
CA GLN A 115 12.71 9.95 15.71
C GLN A 115 13.56 9.40 14.56
N ASP A 116 14.89 9.57 14.63
CA ASP A 116 15.81 9.06 13.60
C ASP A 116 15.74 7.54 13.50
N ASN A 117 15.69 6.82 14.63
CA ASN A 117 15.53 5.36 14.64
C ASN A 117 14.19 4.92 14.03
N LEU A 118 13.10 5.65 14.31
CA LEU A 118 11.78 5.38 13.73
C LEU A 118 11.80 5.59 12.21
N LEU A 119 12.28 6.74 11.73
CA LEU A 119 12.35 7.03 10.30
C LEU A 119 13.30 6.06 9.57
N ARG A 120 14.45 5.73 10.16
CA ARG A 120 15.37 4.71 9.61
C ARG A 120 14.72 3.35 9.50
N SER A 121 13.87 2.97 10.46
CA SER A 121 13.14 1.70 10.42
C SER A 121 12.30 1.58 9.15
N TYR A 122 11.64 2.66 8.70
CA TYR A 122 10.84 2.63 7.47
C TYR A 122 11.68 2.84 6.21
N PHE A 123 12.53 3.86 6.17
CA PHE A 123 13.03 4.39 4.90
C PHE A 123 14.48 4.02 4.58
N SER A 124 15.28 3.68 5.58
CA SER A 124 16.71 3.41 5.38
C SER A 124 16.99 1.99 4.94
N GLU A 125 18.20 1.75 4.43
CA GLU A 125 18.70 0.42 4.07
C GLU A 125 18.75 -0.55 5.26
N GLY A 126 18.98 -0.01 6.47
CA GLY A 126 18.93 -0.77 7.72
C GLY A 126 17.51 -1.05 8.23
N GLY A 127 16.50 -0.50 7.54
CA GLY A 127 15.08 -0.70 7.80
C GLY A 127 14.41 -1.55 6.73
N ILE A 128 13.13 -1.28 6.46
CA ILE A 128 12.32 -2.01 5.47
C ILE A 128 12.20 -1.30 4.10
N GLU A 129 12.91 -0.19 3.90
CA GLU A 129 13.05 0.53 2.63
C GLU A 129 11.73 0.85 1.90
N TYR A 130 10.77 1.43 2.62
CA TYR A 130 9.56 2.02 2.03
C TYR A 130 9.93 3.03 0.94
N ASN A 131 9.18 3.00 -0.16
CA ASN A 131 9.35 3.91 -1.29
C ASN A 131 8.04 4.59 -1.73
N LEU A 132 6.90 4.22 -1.15
CA LEU A 132 5.63 4.94 -1.33
C LEU A 132 5.29 5.72 -0.07
N VAL A 133 4.87 6.98 -0.23
CA VAL A 133 4.36 7.78 0.88
C VAL A 133 3.08 8.48 0.44
N ARG A 134 1.99 8.21 1.17
CA ARG A 134 0.71 8.89 0.97
C ARG A 134 0.63 10.13 1.85
N LEU A 135 0.07 11.22 1.32
CA LEU A 135 -0.17 12.44 2.08
C LEU A 135 -1.63 12.90 1.98
N PRO A 136 -2.27 13.21 3.11
CA PRO A 136 -3.45 14.05 3.09
C PRO A 136 -3.20 15.43 2.49
N MET A 137 -4.08 15.86 1.59
CA MET A 137 -4.22 17.25 1.19
C MET A 137 -5.15 17.93 2.20
N ALA A 138 -4.55 18.73 3.09
CA ALA A 138 -5.16 19.32 4.27
C ALA A 138 -5.61 18.25 5.31
N CYS A 139 -6.76 18.43 5.95
CA CYS A 139 -7.17 17.55 7.03
C CYS A 139 -7.64 16.16 6.57
N SER A 140 -7.53 15.21 7.49
CA SER A 140 -8.16 13.89 7.43
C SER A 140 -8.90 13.62 8.76
N ASP A 141 -9.45 12.42 8.94
CA ASP A 141 -9.88 11.96 10.26
C ASP A 141 -8.67 11.80 11.22
N PHE A 142 -7.47 11.47 10.70
CA PHE A 142 -6.20 11.47 11.43
C PHE A 142 -5.52 12.85 11.47
N SER A 143 -6.34 13.88 11.72
CA SER A 143 -5.93 15.23 12.07
C SER A 143 -6.46 15.59 13.46
N VAL A 144 -5.97 16.70 14.02
CA VAL A 144 -6.44 17.20 15.34
C VAL A 144 -7.61 18.20 15.22
N ARG A 145 -7.90 18.69 14.01
CA ARG A 145 -8.94 19.68 13.74
C ARG A 145 -9.41 19.62 12.26
N PRO A 146 -10.61 20.12 11.95
CA PRO A 146 -11.01 20.38 10.57
C PRO A 146 -10.23 21.55 9.98
N TYR A 147 -9.77 21.43 8.73
CA TYR A 147 -9.26 22.56 7.95
C TYR A 147 -9.15 22.23 6.46
N SER A 148 -9.17 23.27 5.62
CA SER A 148 -8.67 23.20 4.25
C SER A 148 -7.53 24.20 4.06
N TYR A 149 -6.95 24.26 2.86
CA TYR A 149 -5.94 25.28 2.52
C TYR A 149 -6.56 26.61 2.11
N ASP A 150 -7.87 26.68 1.89
CA ASP A 150 -8.55 27.88 1.40
C ASP A 150 -9.91 28.10 2.07
N ASP A 151 -9.89 28.36 3.38
CA ASP A 151 -11.10 28.52 4.19
C ASP A 151 -11.74 29.93 4.09
N VAL A 152 -11.23 30.84 3.24
CA VAL A 152 -11.86 32.15 2.98
C VAL A 152 -13.04 31.96 2.01
N PRO A 153 -14.29 32.32 2.38
CA PRO A 153 -15.44 32.07 1.54
C PRO A 153 -15.35 32.73 0.15
N HIS A 154 -15.72 31.97 -0.88
CA HIS A 154 -15.84 32.44 -2.27
C HIS A 154 -14.54 32.91 -2.93
N ASP A 155 -13.39 32.42 -2.46
CA ASP A 155 -12.10 32.70 -3.08
C ASP A 155 -11.86 31.82 -4.33
N TYR A 156 -12.62 32.09 -5.40
CA TYR A 156 -12.50 31.33 -6.65
C TYR A 156 -11.12 31.45 -7.35
N ASP A 157 -10.35 32.49 -6.99
CA ASP A 157 -9.01 32.74 -7.51
C ASP A 157 -7.92 32.08 -6.65
N LEU A 158 -8.27 31.48 -5.50
CA LEU A 158 -7.36 30.85 -4.53
C LEU A 158 -6.25 31.81 -4.05
N LYS A 159 -6.57 33.09 -3.85
CA LYS A 159 -5.64 34.13 -3.36
C LYS A 159 -5.21 33.93 -1.91
N HIS A 160 -6.06 33.27 -1.11
CA HIS A 160 -5.84 32.98 0.30
C HIS A 160 -5.40 31.54 0.55
N PHE A 161 -5.20 30.75 -0.52
CA PHE A 161 -4.65 29.41 -0.43
C PHE A 161 -3.31 29.44 0.30
N ARG A 162 -3.20 28.67 1.38
CA ARG A 162 -1.95 28.51 2.13
C ARG A 162 -1.86 27.13 2.75
N LEU A 163 -0.67 26.55 2.72
CA LEU A 163 -0.36 25.35 3.49
C LEU A 163 -0.56 25.62 4.99
N ALA A 164 -1.05 24.62 5.71
CA ALA A 164 -1.28 24.73 7.14
C ALA A 164 0.02 24.51 7.92
N GLU A 165 0.02 24.84 9.21
CA GLU A 165 1.19 24.61 10.06
C GLU A 165 1.56 23.12 10.13
N GLU A 166 0.56 22.25 10.05
CA GLU A 166 0.71 20.80 9.98
C GLU A 166 1.56 20.35 8.78
N ASP A 167 1.47 21.05 7.64
CA ASP A 167 2.32 20.78 6.48
C ASP A 167 3.74 21.30 6.69
N VAL A 168 3.88 22.60 6.99
CA VAL A 168 5.18 23.30 6.96
C VAL A 168 6.06 23.00 8.17
N LYS A 169 5.46 22.71 9.34
CA LYS A 169 6.20 22.41 10.58
C LYS A 169 6.32 20.92 10.84
N LEU A 170 5.40 20.08 10.33
CA LEU A 170 5.37 18.65 10.65
C LEU A 170 5.70 17.77 9.44
N LYS A 171 4.83 17.76 8.41
CA LYS A 171 4.91 16.80 7.30
C LYS A 171 6.13 17.04 6.40
N ILE A 172 6.35 18.27 5.94
CA ILE A 172 7.43 18.61 4.99
C ILE A 172 8.82 18.33 5.60
N PRO A 173 9.14 18.76 6.85
CA PRO A 173 10.43 18.44 7.47
C PRO A 173 10.67 16.92 7.62
N LEU A 174 9.63 16.16 7.98
CA LEU A 174 9.73 14.70 8.08
C LEU A 174 9.94 14.04 6.71
N LEU A 175 9.31 14.54 5.65
CA LEU A 175 9.53 14.05 4.28
C LEU A 175 10.98 14.26 3.84
N HIS A 176 11.57 15.43 4.10
CA HIS A 176 12.97 15.67 3.77
C HIS A 176 13.90 14.72 4.51
N ARG A 177 13.65 14.47 5.80
CA ARG A 177 14.42 13.50 6.59
C ARG A 177 14.26 12.07 6.07
N ALA A 178 13.03 11.64 5.80
CA ALA A 178 12.75 10.33 5.21
C ALA A 178 13.44 10.15 3.86
N SER A 179 13.39 11.17 3.00
CA SER A 179 14.05 11.16 1.69
C SER A 179 15.57 11.10 1.81
N ALA A 180 16.17 11.88 2.72
CA ALA A 180 17.61 11.87 2.98
C ALA A 180 18.11 10.53 3.55
N MET A 181 17.26 9.80 4.28
CA MET A 181 17.57 8.48 4.83
C MET A 181 17.37 7.34 3.82
N SER A 182 16.65 7.58 2.73
CA SER A 182 16.34 6.54 1.75
C SER A 182 17.39 6.48 0.63
N LYS A 183 17.85 5.26 0.34
CA LYS A 183 18.64 4.99 -0.88
C LYS A 183 17.76 4.90 -2.13
N ARG A 184 16.47 4.64 -1.96
CA ARG A 184 15.51 4.47 -3.06
C ARG A 184 14.73 5.77 -3.23
N PRO A 185 14.43 6.20 -4.47
CA PRO A 185 13.57 7.36 -4.67
C PRO A 185 12.20 7.15 -4.03
N LEU A 186 11.76 8.11 -3.20
CA LEU A 186 10.42 8.10 -2.63
C LEU A 186 9.42 8.64 -3.65
N SER A 187 8.36 7.90 -3.91
CA SER A 187 7.23 8.34 -4.72
C SER A 187 6.09 8.77 -3.80
N LEU A 188 5.86 10.08 -3.79
CA LEU A 188 4.79 10.69 -2.99
C LEU A 188 3.49 10.70 -3.78
N TYR A 189 2.38 10.40 -3.14
CA TYR A 189 1.07 10.68 -3.71
C TYR A 189 0.13 11.29 -2.69
N ALA A 190 -0.77 12.15 -3.15
CA ALA A 190 -1.66 12.88 -2.27
C ALA A 190 -3.14 12.60 -2.57
N SER A 191 -3.96 12.58 -1.52
CA SER A 191 -5.41 12.42 -1.62
C SER A 191 -6.08 13.52 -0.80
N PRO A 192 -7.11 14.22 -1.32
CA PRO A 192 -7.94 15.09 -0.49
C PRO A 192 -9.09 14.31 0.14
N TRP A 193 -9.45 14.65 1.37
CA TRP A 193 -10.63 14.10 2.04
C TRP A 193 -11.85 14.99 1.82
N THR A 194 -11.65 16.30 1.74
CA THR A 194 -12.73 17.28 1.63
C THR A 194 -12.25 18.52 0.89
N SER A 195 -13.17 19.23 0.25
CA SER A 195 -12.90 20.57 -0.29
C SER A 195 -13.12 21.63 0.78
N PRO A 196 -12.71 22.89 0.55
CA PRO A 196 -13.13 24.01 1.39
C PRO A 196 -14.64 24.04 1.62
N ALA A 197 -15.05 24.39 2.83
CA ALA A 197 -16.45 24.36 3.27
C ALA A 197 -17.38 25.16 2.34
N TRP A 198 -16.92 26.33 1.89
CA TRP A 198 -17.71 27.22 1.03
C TRP A 198 -18.01 26.63 -0.36
N MET A 199 -17.23 25.63 -0.81
CA MET A 199 -17.44 24.90 -2.06
C MET A 199 -18.40 23.71 -1.91
N LYS A 200 -18.70 23.29 -0.68
CA LYS A 200 -19.54 22.11 -0.39
C LYS A 200 -21.00 22.46 -0.24
N SER A 201 -21.88 21.57 -0.68
CA SER A 201 -23.34 21.73 -0.59
C SER A 201 -23.86 21.94 0.83
N ASN A 202 -23.18 21.38 1.83
CA ASN A 202 -23.53 21.50 3.25
C ASN A 202 -22.80 22.64 3.98
N GLY A 203 -21.86 23.34 3.33
CA GLY A 203 -21.16 24.47 3.95
C GLY A 203 -20.21 24.10 5.09
N ASP A 204 -19.82 22.83 5.24
CA ASP A 204 -18.93 22.34 6.30
C ASP A 204 -17.91 21.35 5.71
N VAL A 205 -16.65 21.43 6.12
CA VAL A 205 -15.61 20.49 5.71
C VAL A 205 -15.93 19.06 6.15
N ARG A 206 -16.76 18.90 7.18
CA ARG A 206 -17.26 17.62 7.70
C ARG A 206 -18.55 17.18 7.02
N GLY A 207 -18.86 15.91 7.22
CA GLY A 207 -20.17 15.34 6.98
C GLY A 207 -20.52 15.27 5.51
N LYS A 208 -21.73 14.76 5.27
CA LYS A 208 -22.25 14.49 3.94
C LYS A 208 -22.45 15.79 3.16
N GLY A 209 -21.71 15.91 2.06
CA GLY A 209 -21.86 16.99 1.09
C GLY A 209 -21.22 16.61 -0.24
N THR A 210 -21.66 17.26 -1.31
CA THR A 210 -21.02 17.20 -2.64
C THR A 210 -20.36 18.54 -2.93
N LEU A 211 -19.52 18.63 -3.96
CA LEU A 211 -19.21 19.94 -4.55
C LEU A 211 -20.51 20.61 -5.00
N LYS A 212 -20.59 21.93 -4.84
CA LYS A 212 -21.67 22.73 -5.42
C LYS A 212 -21.58 22.70 -6.95
N GLY A 213 -22.76 22.79 -7.58
CA GLY A 213 -22.88 22.89 -9.02
C GLY A 213 -22.46 21.62 -9.76
N GLN A 214 -21.77 21.75 -10.88
CA GLN A 214 -21.46 20.65 -11.80
C GLN A 214 -20.13 20.81 -12.53
N ALA A 215 -19.53 19.69 -12.94
CA ALA A 215 -18.27 19.67 -13.68
C ALA A 215 -18.26 20.63 -14.88
N GLY A 216 -17.19 21.43 -14.99
CA GLY A 216 -17.01 22.54 -15.93
C GLY A 216 -17.38 23.93 -15.38
N ASP A 217 -18.03 24.01 -14.22
CA ASP A 217 -18.41 25.28 -13.59
C ASP A 217 -17.29 25.90 -12.74
N LYS A 218 -17.59 27.04 -12.10
CA LYS A 218 -16.62 27.75 -11.26
C LYS A 218 -16.18 26.95 -10.03
N TYR A 219 -17.04 26.13 -9.42
CA TYR A 219 -16.67 25.36 -8.23
C TYR A 219 -15.73 24.22 -8.61
N HIS A 220 -16.03 23.47 -9.67
CA HIS A 220 -15.21 22.35 -10.10
C HIS A 220 -13.88 22.82 -10.69
N LYS A 221 -13.87 23.92 -11.45
CA LYS A 221 -12.63 24.55 -11.92
C LYS A 221 -11.75 25.04 -10.77
N THR A 222 -12.35 25.68 -9.78
CA THR A 222 -11.61 26.12 -8.58
C THR A 222 -11.06 24.91 -7.83
N TRP A 223 -11.83 23.83 -7.71
CA TRP A 223 -11.37 22.61 -7.05
C TRP A 223 -10.22 21.95 -7.80
N ALA A 224 -10.28 21.88 -9.14
CA ALA A 224 -9.14 21.43 -9.93
C ALA A 224 -7.90 22.32 -9.75
N ASN A 225 -8.08 23.65 -9.70
CA ASN A 225 -6.98 24.58 -9.45
C ASN A 225 -6.41 24.47 -8.03
N TYR A 226 -7.22 24.04 -7.05
CA TYR A 226 -6.77 23.77 -5.69
C TYR A 226 -5.74 22.64 -5.66
N PHE A 227 -5.91 21.59 -6.47
CA PHE A 227 -4.88 20.56 -6.65
C PHE A 227 -3.59 21.14 -7.23
N ILE A 228 -3.69 22.01 -8.24
CA ILE A 228 -2.51 22.64 -8.83
C ILE A 228 -1.81 23.54 -7.83
N LYS A 229 -2.55 24.31 -7.01
CA LYS A 229 -1.96 25.11 -5.94
C LYS A 229 -1.33 24.29 -4.83
N PHE A 230 -1.92 23.17 -4.45
CA PHE A 230 -1.24 22.22 -3.56
C PHE A 230 0.11 21.77 -4.12
N LEU A 231 0.17 21.37 -5.40
CA LEU A 231 1.40 20.95 -6.04
C LEU A 231 2.41 22.11 -6.16
N ASP A 232 1.97 23.31 -6.53
CA ASP A 232 2.80 24.51 -6.62
C ASP A 232 3.41 24.86 -5.25
N GLU A 233 2.61 24.87 -4.18
CA GLU A 233 3.09 25.26 -2.84
C GLU A 233 4.05 24.23 -2.27
N TYR A 234 3.80 22.92 -2.41
CA TYR A 234 4.75 21.90 -1.99
C TYR A 234 6.06 21.93 -2.82
N ALA A 235 5.98 22.27 -4.11
CA ALA A 235 7.16 22.41 -4.96
C ALA A 235 8.09 23.54 -4.49
N LYS A 236 7.58 24.60 -3.84
CA LYS A 236 8.42 25.66 -3.22
C LYS A 236 9.31 25.12 -2.10
N TYR A 237 8.92 24.00 -1.49
CA TYR A 237 9.72 23.27 -0.51
C TYR A 237 10.51 22.11 -1.14
N ASN A 238 10.66 22.06 -2.46
CA ASN A 238 11.33 20.96 -3.18
C ASN A 238 10.67 19.59 -2.94
N VAL A 239 9.36 19.56 -2.72
CA VAL A 239 8.57 18.33 -2.59
C VAL A 239 7.68 18.17 -3.81
N THR A 240 7.90 17.10 -4.58
CA THR A 240 7.13 16.79 -5.80
C THR A 240 6.34 15.51 -5.65
N PHE A 241 5.16 15.44 -6.26
CA PHE A 241 4.28 14.28 -6.19
C PHE A 241 4.34 13.45 -7.46
N TRP A 242 4.49 12.15 -7.29
CA TRP A 242 4.33 11.17 -8.37
C TRP A 242 2.87 11.09 -8.83
N ALA A 243 1.91 11.12 -7.90
CA ALA A 243 0.50 11.02 -8.21
C ALA A 243 -0.40 11.83 -7.26
N VAL A 244 -1.64 12.05 -7.69
CA VAL A 244 -2.76 12.47 -6.83
C VAL A 244 -3.94 11.55 -7.06
N THR A 245 -4.76 11.34 -6.04
CA THR A 245 -6.05 10.67 -6.20
C THR A 245 -7.15 11.71 -6.37
N ALA A 246 -8.18 11.38 -7.15
CA ALA A 246 -9.26 12.32 -7.46
C ALA A 246 -10.06 12.75 -6.23
N GLN A 247 -10.18 11.85 -5.25
CA GLN A 247 -10.89 12.05 -3.99
C GLN A 247 -10.67 10.82 -3.10
N ASN A 248 -10.34 10.99 -1.82
CA ASN A 248 -10.36 9.90 -0.86
C ASN A 248 -11.80 9.44 -0.59
N GLU A 249 -12.07 8.15 -0.77
CA GLU A 249 -13.33 7.47 -0.48
C GLU A 249 -14.59 8.25 -0.92
N PRO A 250 -14.76 8.51 -2.23
CA PRO A 250 -15.88 9.30 -2.77
C PRO A 250 -17.26 8.79 -2.38
N LEU A 251 -17.42 7.52 -1.98
CA LEU A 251 -18.70 6.99 -1.47
C LEU A 251 -18.78 6.92 0.05
N ALA A 252 -17.67 7.07 0.79
CA ALA A 252 -17.68 7.02 2.26
C ALA A 252 -18.56 8.11 2.88
N ALA A 253 -18.69 9.28 2.24
CA ALA A 253 -19.60 10.35 2.67
C ALA A 253 -21.07 9.89 2.88
N LEU A 254 -21.47 8.77 2.29
CA LEU A 254 -22.82 8.19 2.45
C LEU A 254 -22.94 7.27 3.67
N LEU A 255 -21.82 6.81 4.22
CA LEU A 255 -21.73 5.75 5.23
C LEU A 255 -21.02 6.19 6.52
N THR A 256 -20.19 7.24 6.48
CA THR A 256 -19.40 7.71 7.62
C THR A 256 -20.18 8.63 8.55
N PRO A 257 -19.82 8.67 9.85
CA PRO A 257 -20.38 9.63 10.81
C PRO A 257 -20.26 11.09 10.34
N PRO A 258 -21.18 11.99 10.77
CA PRO A 258 -21.23 13.39 10.32
C PRO A 258 -19.96 14.21 10.58
N GLN A 259 -19.08 13.74 11.45
CA GLN A 259 -17.86 14.47 11.85
C GLN A 259 -16.69 14.24 10.88
N PHE A 260 -16.75 13.22 10.01
CA PHE A 260 -15.64 12.90 9.10
C PHE A 260 -15.49 13.97 8.01
N PRO A 261 -14.25 14.34 7.64
CA PRO A 261 -14.02 15.13 6.44
C PRO A 261 -14.25 14.24 5.22
N THR A 262 -15.30 14.56 4.45
CA THR A 262 -15.63 13.80 3.24
C THR A 262 -16.18 14.73 2.17
N ILE A 263 -16.11 14.32 0.90
CA ILE A 263 -16.92 14.91 -0.16
C ILE A 263 -17.35 13.82 -1.15
N ALA A 264 -18.65 13.77 -1.41
CA ALA A 264 -19.25 12.69 -2.16
C ALA A 264 -19.10 12.91 -3.67
N PHE A 265 -18.70 11.85 -4.38
CA PHE A 265 -18.80 11.75 -5.83
C PHE A 265 -19.46 10.43 -6.19
N THR A 266 -20.32 10.44 -7.21
CA THR A 266 -20.65 9.23 -7.97
C THR A 266 -19.58 8.97 -9.02
N ALA A 267 -19.52 7.75 -9.56
CA ALA A 267 -18.58 7.43 -10.65
C ALA A 267 -18.76 8.34 -11.88
N ALA A 268 -20.00 8.73 -12.20
CA ALA A 268 -20.29 9.67 -13.29
C ALA A 268 -19.81 11.10 -12.98
N GLN A 269 -20.00 11.58 -11.75
CA GLN A 269 -19.46 12.88 -11.32
C GLN A 269 -17.93 12.89 -11.33
N GLN A 270 -17.28 11.83 -10.85
CA GLN A 270 -15.82 11.72 -10.90
C GLN A 270 -15.33 11.71 -12.36
N ARG A 271 -15.97 10.95 -13.26
CA ARG A 271 -15.68 10.99 -14.70
C ARG A 271 -15.76 12.41 -15.25
N ASP A 272 -16.87 13.10 -15.01
CA ASP A 272 -17.11 14.41 -15.60
C ASP A 272 -16.14 15.47 -15.04
N PHE A 273 -15.82 15.40 -13.75
CA PHE A 273 -14.79 16.23 -13.13
C PHE A 273 -13.40 15.99 -13.73
N VAL A 274 -13.02 14.72 -13.96
CA VAL A 274 -11.76 14.39 -14.64
C VAL A 274 -11.73 14.93 -16.07
N VAL A 275 -12.81 14.76 -16.83
CA VAL A 275 -12.89 15.19 -18.23
C VAL A 275 -12.84 16.71 -18.37
N ARG A 276 -13.61 17.43 -17.55
CA ARG A 276 -13.86 18.87 -17.75
C ARG A 276 -12.90 19.76 -16.98
N ASP A 277 -12.37 19.29 -15.85
CA ASP A 277 -11.69 20.14 -14.88
C ASP A 277 -10.31 19.59 -14.50
N LEU A 278 -10.24 18.50 -13.73
CA LEU A 278 -8.99 18.03 -13.12
C LEU A 278 -7.96 17.51 -14.13
N GLY A 279 -8.39 16.69 -15.10
CA GLY A 279 -7.50 16.17 -16.13
C GLY A 279 -6.85 17.29 -16.97
N PRO A 280 -7.65 18.21 -17.56
CA PRO A 280 -7.10 19.36 -18.26
C PRO A 280 -6.24 20.29 -17.40
N ALA A 281 -6.57 20.49 -16.12
CA ALA A 281 -5.78 21.31 -15.21
C ALA A 281 -4.39 20.69 -14.95
N LEU A 282 -4.34 19.39 -14.63
CA LEU A 282 -3.07 18.67 -14.45
C LEU A 282 -2.23 18.68 -15.72
N ALA A 283 -2.84 18.43 -16.89
CA ALA A 283 -2.13 18.39 -18.17
C ALA A 283 -1.53 19.74 -18.60
N ARG A 284 -2.14 20.87 -18.20
CA ARG A 284 -1.59 22.22 -18.44
C ARG A 284 -0.58 22.66 -17.38
N SER A 285 -0.58 22.02 -16.22
CA SER A 285 0.36 22.34 -15.15
C SER A 285 1.78 21.88 -15.50
N PRO A 286 2.83 22.50 -14.94
CA PRO A 286 4.20 22.04 -15.15
C PRO A 286 4.50 20.70 -14.43
N HIS A 287 3.59 20.24 -13.57
CA HIS A 287 3.76 19.03 -12.77
C HIS A 287 3.47 17.79 -13.60
N ARG A 288 4.39 16.82 -13.60
CA ARG A 288 4.20 15.51 -14.27
C ARG A 288 3.41 14.51 -13.40
N THR A 289 2.51 15.03 -12.57
CA THR A 289 1.75 14.26 -11.58
C THR A 289 0.71 13.38 -12.27
N ARG A 290 0.69 12.10 -11.90
CA ARG A 290 -0.28 11.13 -12.41
C ARG A 290 -1.62 11.22 -11.66
N LEU A 291 -2.72 10.96 -12.36
CA LEU A 291 -4.04 10.91 -11.73
C LEU A 291 -4.47 9.47 -11.45
N ILE A 292 -4.92 9.23 -10.22
CA ILE A 292 -5.51 7.99 -9.75
C ILE A 292 -6.99 8.21 -9.46
N ILE A 293 -7.86 7.34 -9.97
CA ILE A 293 -9.32 7.40 -9.74
C ILE A 293 -9.75 6.39 -8.66
N LEU A 294 -11.05 6.40 -8.31
CA LEU A 294 -11.64 5.61 -7.23
C LEU A 294 -11.12 6.02 -5.85
N ASP A 295 -9.96 5.49 -5.42
CA ASP A 295 -9.39 5.65 -4.06
C ASP A 295 -10.40 5.27 -2.97
N ASP A 296 -11.01 4.09 -3.15
CA ASP A 296 -12.12 3.57 -2.34
C ASP A 296 -12.13 2.03 -2.38
N GLN A 297 -13.09 1.42 -1.71
CA GLN A 297 -13.20 -0.03 -1.54
C GLN A 297 -13.31 -0.79 -2.87
N ARG A 298 -12.66 -1.96 -2.94
CA ARG A 298 -12.67 -2.81 -4.15
C ARG A 298 -14.06 -3.30 -4.57
N ILE A 299 -15.06 -3.25 -3.69
CA ILE A 299 -16.45 -3.62 -4.00
C ILE A 299 -17.07 -2.74 -5.09
N HIS A 300 -16.51 -1.56 -5.33
CA HIS A 300 -16.97 -0.66 -6.40
C HIS A 300 -16.40 -1.03 -7.78
N LEU A 301 -15.48 -1.99 -7.83
CA LEU A 301 -14.89 -2.51 -9.07
C LEU A 301 -15.63 -3.77 -9.56
N PRO A 302 -15.78 -3.95 -10.88
CA PRO A 302 -15.23 -3.12 -11.97
C PRO A 302 -16.15 -1.95 -12.40
N HIS A 303 -17.29 -1.74 -11.73
CA HIS A 303 -18.29 -0.76 -12.16
C HIS A 303 -17.75 0.66 -12.27
N TRP A 304 -17.02 1.12 -11.23
CA TRP A 304 -16.45 2.47 -11.21
C TRP A 304 -15.45 2.69 -12.35
N ALA A 305 -14.57 1.70 -12.58
CA ALA A 305 -13.62 1.73 -13.68
C ALA A 305 -14.34 1.81 -15.04
N LYS A 306 -15.41 1.03 -15.25
CA LYS A 306 -16.21 1.11 -16.47
C LYS A 306 -16.84 2.50 -16.68
N ALA A 307 -17.39 3.09 -15.62
CA ALA A 307 -18.03 4.39 -15.70
C ALA A 307 -17.05 5.51 -16.05
N VAL A 308 -15.83 5.48 -15.50
CA VAL A 308 -14.81 6.50 -15.73
C VAL A 308 -13.98 6.19 -16.98
N LEU A 309 -13.30 5.04 -17.04
CA LEU A 309 -12.38 4.67 -18.11
C LEU A 309 -13.09 4.22 -19.40
N GLY A 310 -14.38 3.90 -19.34
CA GLY A 310 -15.20 3.72 -20.55
C GLY A 310 -15.36 5.00 -21.38
N ASN A 311 -15.05 6.17 -20.80
CA ASN A 311 -14.94 7.42 -21.53
C ASN A 311 -13.49 7.66 -21.97
N ALA A 312 -13.26 7.70 -23.29
CA ALA A 312 -11.92 7.83 -23.86
C ALA A 312 -11.18 9.12 -23.44
N THR A 313 -11.89 10.23 -23.19
CA THR A 313 -11.26 11.48 -22.72
C THR A 313 -10.81 11.34 -21.27
N ALA A 314 -11.63 10.75 -20.40
CA ALA A 314 -11.25 10.46 -19.03
C ALA A 314 -10.04 9.52 -18.99
N ALA A 315 -10.10 8.41 -19.75
CA ALA A 315 -9.06 7.40 -19.79
C ALA A 315 -7.68 7.99 -20.13
N ARG A 316 -7.60 8.97 -21.04
CA ARG A 316 -6.32 9.63 -21.40
C ARG A 316 -5.66 10.37 -20.23
N TYR A 317 -6.43 10.85 -19.26
CA TYR A 317 -5.89 11.55 -18.09
C TYR A 317 -5.59 10.63 -16.92
N VAL A 318 -6.22 9.45 -16.86
CA VAL A 318 -6.14 8.55 -15.71
C VAL A 318 -5.00 7.57 -15.88
N ALA A 319 -4.07 7.53 -14.93
CA ALA A 319 -2.94 6.59 -14.97
C ALA A 319 -3.28 5.26 -14.27
N GLY A 320 -4.13 5.28 -13.25
CA GLY A 320 -4.45 4.09 -12.47
C GLY A 320 -5.67 4.25 -11.57
N ILE A 321 -5.95 3.20 -10.81
CA ILE A 321 -7.12 3.06 -9.93
C ILE A 321 -6.63 2.76 -8.52
N GLY A 322 -7.01 3.60 -7.55
CA GLY A 322 -6.72 3.44 -6.13
C GLY A 322 -7.79 2.58 -5.47
N VAL A 323 -7.37 1.68 -4.59
CA VAL A 323 -8.22 0.68 -3.96
C VAL A 323 -7.93 0.57 -2.46
N HIS A 324 -8.99 0.49 -1.64
CA HIS A 324 -8.92 0.34 -0.19
C HIS A 324 -9.32 -1.08 0.26
N TRP A 325 -8.80 -1.49 1.42
CA TRP A 325 -8.84 -2.88 1.91
C TRP A 325 -10.08 -3.26 2.74
N TYR A 326 -10.78 -2.30 3.34
CA TYR A 326 -11.68 -2.55 4.49
C TYR A 326 -12.86 -3.49 4.20
N LEU A 327 -13.31 -3.57 2.95
CA LEU A 327 -14.41 -4.43 2.51
C LEU A 327 -13.96 -5.62 1.65
N ASP A 328 -12.67 -5.99 1.71
CA ASP A 328 -12.12 -7.09 0.92
C ASP A 328 -12.87 -8.43 1.12
N SER A 329 -13.38 -8.70 2.32
CA SER A 329 -14.12 -9.94 2.60
C SER A 329 -15.45 -10.06 1.84
N ILE A 330 -16.00 -8.96 1.31
CA ILE A 330 -17.30 -8.93 0.64
C ILE A 330 -17.20 -9.44 -0.81
N VAL A 331 -16.11 -9.10 -1.51
CA VAL A 331 -15.94 -9.48 -2.92
C VAL A 331 -14.58 -10.16 -3.14
N PRO A 332 -14.52 -11.31 -3.84
CA PRO A 332 -13.25 -11.90 -4.24
C PRO A 332 -12.42 -10.95 -5.12
N ALA A 333 -11.09 -11.01 -4.96
CA ALA A 333 -10.15 -10.23 -5.77
C ALA A 333 -10.27 -10.53 -7.28
N SER A 334 -10.62 -11.75 -7.66
CA SER A 334 -10.81 -12.15 -9.05
C SER A 334 -12.01 -11.44 -9.72
N CYS A 335 -13.13 -11.30 -9.00
CA CYS A 335 -14.33 -10.63 -9.50
C CYS A 335 -14.20 -9.10 -9.58
N SER A 336 -13.25 -8.52 -8.85
CA SER A 336 -13.04 -7.08 -8.74
C SER A 336 -11.77 -6.64 -9.45
N LEU A 337 -10.60 -6.94 -8.89
CA LEU A 337 -9.27 -6.52 -9.37
C LEU A 337 -8.92 -7.16 -10.71
N GLU A 338 -8.99 -8.49 -10.83
CA GLU A 338 -8.65 -9.18 -12.08
C GLU A 338 -9.65 -8.85 -13.20
N ALA A 339 -10.95 -8.79 -12.89
CA ALA A 339 -11.96 -8.34 -13.84
C ALA A 339 -11.69 -6.91 -14.34
N THR A 340 -11.26 -6.01 -13.45
CA THR A 340 -10.90 -4.63 -13.81
C THR A 340 -9.67 -4.59 -14.70
N HIS A 341 -8.60 -5.32 -14.32
CA HIS A 341 -7.38 -5.38 -15.12
C HIS A 341 -7.63 -5.95 -16.52
N LYS A 342 -8.48 -6.98 -16.65
CA LYS A 342 -8.85 -7.54 -17.96
C LYS A 342 -9.57 -6.53 -18.86
N LEU A 343 -10.34 -5.62 -18.28
CA LEU A 343 -11.07 -4.58 -19.03
C LEU A 343 -10.19 -3.38 -19.36
N PHE A 344 -9.27 -3.03 -18.47
CA PHE A 344 -8.45 -1.81 -18.55
C PHE A 344 -6.97 -2.12 -18.22
N PRO A 345 -6.28 -2.93 -19.04
CA PRO A 345 -4.94 -3.45 -18.71
C PRO A 345 -3.85 -2.38 -18.66
N ASP A 346 -4.05 -1.26 -19.36
CA ASP A 346 -3.10 -0.15 -19.44
C ASP A 346 -3.14 0.79 -18.21
N HIS A 347 -4.12 0.58 -17.32
CA HIS A 347 -4.28 1.36 -16.09
C HIS A 347 -3.89 0.50 -14.87
N PHE A 348 -2.89 0.95 -14.11
CA PHE A 348 -2.42 0.16 -12.97
C PHE A 348 -3.46 0.15 -11.83
N LEU A 349 -3.45 -0.91 -11.04
CA LEU A 349 -4.17 -0.98 -9.76
C LEU A 349 -3.19 -0.72 -8.62
N LEU A 350 -3.56 0.11 -7.66
CA LEU A 350 -2.75 0.41 -6.48
C LEU A 350 -3.63 0.29 -5.23
N TYR A 351 -3.21 -0.50 -4.25
CA TYR A 351 -3.83 -0.43 -2.93
C TYR A 351 -3.28 0.81 -2.23
N THR A 352 -4.09 1.86 -2.18
CA THR A 352 -3.69 3.20 -1.73
C THR A 352 -3.85 3.38 -0.22
N GLU A 353 -4.61 2.51 0.43
CA GLU A 353 -4.87 2.55 1.86
C GLU A 353 -5.29 1.18 2.41
N ALA A 354 -4.76 0.85 3.59
CA ALA A 354 -5.16 -0.30 4.37
C ALA A 354 -4.78 -0.10 5.85
N CYS A 355 -5.68 -0.46 6.79
CA CYS A 355 -5.37 -0.49 8.21
C CYS A 355 -6.06 -1.64 8.95
N SER A 356 -5.49 -2.07 10.07
CA SER A 356 -6.15 -2.98 11.02
C SER A 356 -6.74 -2.18 12.20
N GLY A 357 -7.70 -2.78 12.92
CA GLY A 357 -8.27 -2.14 14.12
C GLY A 357 -9.43 -1.17 13.86
N PHE A 358 -9.88 -1.04 12.62
CA PHE A 358 -11.04 -0.22 12.22
C PHE A 358 -12.40 -0.77 12.67
N LEU A 359 -12.48 -2.02 13.12
CA LEU A 359 -13.74 -2.62 13.58
C LEU A 359 -14.03 -2.22 15.03
N THR A 360 -15.15 -1.52 15.24
CA THR A 360 -15.57 -0.87 16.49
C THR A 360 -15.68 -1.80 17.72
N LEU A 361 -15.89 -3.11 17.52
CA LEU A 361 -16.03 -4.09 18.60
C LEU A 361 -14.68 -4.67 19.08
N ARG A 362 -13.55 -4.15 18.60
CA ARG A 362 -12.21 -4.59 19.00
C ARG A 362 -11.37 -3.39 19.41
N PHE A 363 -10.35 -3.63 20.24
CA PHE A 363 -9.34 -2.63 20.58
C PHE A 363 -8.69 -2.09 19.30
N SER A 364 -8.58 -0.77 19.17
CA SER A 364 -7.91 -0.12 18.04
C SER A 364 -6.46 -0.54 17.96
N VAL A 365 -5.68 -0.35 19.02
CA VAL A 365 -4.29 -0.84 19.12
C VAL A 365 -4.23 -2.19 19.84
N SER A 366 -3.45 -3.13 19.29
CA SER A 366 -3.20 -4.44 19.91
C SER A 366 -1.72 -4.79 19.79
N LEU A 367 -0.95 -4.43 20.84
CA LEU A 367 0.50 -4.62 20.84
C LEU A 367 0.87 -6.10 20.69
N GLY A 368 1.64 -6.40 19.65
CA GLY A 368 2.20 -7.71 19.40
C GLY A 368 1.24 -8.69 18.73
N CYS A 369 0.11 -8.23 18.17
CA CYS A 369 -0.90 -9.07 17.54
C CYS A 369 -0.41 -9.69 16.22
N TRP A 370 -0.04 -10.97 16.28
CA TRP A 370 0.43 -11.72 15.10
C TRP A 370 -0.63 -11.83 14.00
N ALA A 371 -1.91 -11.98 14.37
CA ALA A 371 -3.01 -12.10 13.42
C ALA A 371 -3.17 -10.85 12.54
N ARG A 372 -2.91 -9.65 13.08
CA ARG A 372 -2.91 -8.41 12.27
C ARG A 372 -1.76 -8.38 11.26
N GLY A 373 -0.59 -8.85 11.66
CA GLY A 373 0.53 -9.07 10.72
C GLY A 373 0.17 -10.06 9.61
N GLN A 374 -0.43 -11.20 9.96
CA GLN A 374 -0.89 -12.19 8.98
C GLN A 374 -1.91 -11.60 8.00
N SER A 375 -2.85 -10.78 8.46
CA SER A 375 -3.81 -10.08 7.61
C SER A 375 -3.13 -9.16 6.59
N TYR A 376 -2.07 -8.43 6.97
CA TYR A 376 -1.31 -7.59 6.04
C TYR A 376 -0.63 -8.43 4.96
N SER A 377 0.15 -9.44 5.34
CA SER A 377 0.82 -10.30 4.35
C SER A 377 -0.16 -11.07 3.47
N HIS A 378 -1.29 -11.53 4.03
CA HIS A 378 -2.36 -12.20 3.29
C HIS A 378 -2.97 -11.28 2.23
N SER A 379 -3.26 -10.03 2.62
CA SER A 379 -3.77 -9.00 1.71
C SER A 379 -2.77 -8.73 0.58
N ILE A 380 -1.50 -8.45 0.92
CA ILE A 380 -0.45 -8.17 -0.07
C ILE A 380 -0.26 -9.34 -1.04
N LEU A 381 -0.16 -10.58 -0.55
CA LEU A 381 -0.05 -11.78 -1.38
C LEU A 381 -1.27 -11.97 -2.29
N THR A 382 -2.47 -11.72 -1.76
CA THR A 382 -3.70 -11.80 -2.53
C THR A 382 -3.67 -10.79 -3.67
N VAL A 383 -3.43 -9.51 -3.38
CA VAL A 383 -3.57 -8.44 -4.38
C VAL A 383 -2.44 -8.44 -5.41
N LEU A 384 -1.21 -8.80 -5.02
CA LEU A 384 -0.10 -8.98 -5.98
C LEU A 384 -0.37 -10.13 -6.96
N ASN A 385 -1.09 -11.17 -6.54
CA ASN A 385 -1.53 -12.23 -7.45
C ASN A 385 -2.74 -11.83 -8.32
N HIS A 386 -3.30 -10.63 -8.13
CA HIS A 386 -4.41 -10.06 -8.90
C HIS A 386 -4.06 -8.68 -9.47
N PHE A 387 -2.86 -8.56 -10.06
CA PHE A 387 -2.42 -7.43 -10.88
C PHE A 387 -2.21 -6.09 -10.16
N VAL A 388 -2.28 -6.05 -8.82
CA VAL A 388 -1.97 -4.82 -8.07
C VAL A 388 -0.47 -4.55 -8.09
N ALA A 389 -0.11 -3.29 -8.36
CA ALA A 389 1.26 -2.83 -8.53
C ALA A 389 1.91 -2.38 -7.21
N GLY A 390 1.15 -2.11 -6.16
CA GLY A 390 1.72 -1.68 -4.88
C GLY A 390 0.69 -1.67 -3.76
N TRP A 391 1.17 -1.49 -2.53
CA TRP A 391 0.34 -1.55 -1.34
C TRP A 391 0.82 -0.56 -0.29
N THR A 392 -0.07 0.31 0.17
CA THR A 392 0.24 1.36 1.14
C THR A 392 -0.58 1.14 2.41
N ASP A 393 0.13 1.04 3.53
CA ASP A 393 -0.44 1.11 4.87
C ASP A 393 -1.07 2.47 5.15
N TRP A 394 -1.89 2.57 6.18
CA TRP A 394 -2.44 3.83 6.65
C TRP A 394 -1.42 4.63 7.47
N ASN A 395 -1.71 5.02 8.70
CA ASN A 395 -0.82 5.87 9.47
C ASN A 395 0.54 5.20 9.74
N LEU A 396 1.64 5.84 9.32
CA LEU A 396 3.02 5.37 9.58
C LEU A 396 3.30 5.15 11.07
N ALA A 397 2.71 5.96 11.95
CA ALA A 397 2.80 5.80 13.39
C ALA A 397 1.52 6.33 14.06
N LEU A 398 1.13 5.71 15.16
CA LEU A 398 0.04 6.18 16.04
C LEU A 398 0.48 6.05 17.50
N ASP A 399 -0.25 6.69 18.42
CA ASP A 399 -0.04 6.52 19.86
C ASP A 399 -0.64 5.19 20.38
N MET A 400 -0.53 4.98 21.70
CA MET A 400 -1.06 3.82 22.41
C MET A 400 -2.61 3.68 22.34
N GLU A 401 -3.33 4.76 22.04
CA GLU A 401 -4.79 4.74 21.85
C GLU A 401 -5.18 4.45 20.38
N GLY A 402 -4.26 4.73 19.44
CA GLY A 402 -4.49 4.62 18.01
C GLY A 402 -4.83 5.96 17.36
N GLY A 403 -4.36 7.06 17.94
CA GLY A 403 -4.59 8.44 17.51
C GLY A 403 -3.29 9.26 17.33
N PRO A 404 -3.38 10.61 17.38
CA PRO A 404 -4.61 11.38 17.61
C PRO A 404 -5.59 11.30 16.44
N ASN A 405 -6.89 11.34 16.73
CA ASN A 405 -7.96 11.35 15.73
C ASN A 405 -9.14 12.15 16.30
N TRP A 406 -9.42 13.32 15.74
CA TRP A 406 -10.44 14.25 16.25
C TRP A 406 -11.88 13.71 16.21
N VAL A 407 -12.15 12.67 15.43
CA VAL A 407 -13.46 11.99 15.38
C VAL A 407 -13.47 10.67 16.16
N LYS A 408 -12.40 10.37 16.90
CA LYS A 408 -12.21 9.15 17.71
C LYS A 408 -12.32 7.84 16.90
N ASN A 409 -11.98 7.90 15.61
CA ASN A 409 -11.90 6.73 14.73
C ASN A 409 -10.52 6.05 14.84
N PHE A 410 -10.18 5.59 16.04
CA PHE A 410 -8.86 5.03 16.31
C PHE A 410 -8.66 3.68 15.62
N VAL A 411 -7.44 3.45 15.12
CA VAL A 411 -7.03 2.21 14.45
C VAL A 411 -5.65 1.75 14.94
N ASP A 412 -5.16 0.61 14.47
CA ASP A 412 -3.78 0.17 14.73
C ASP A 412 -2.82 0.75 13.69
N SER A 413 -1.53 0.76 14.01
CA SER A 413 -0.44 1.12 13.07
C SER A 413 0.71 0.13 13.21
N PRO A 414 1.52 -0.14 12.18
CA PRO A 414 2.72 -0.95 12.31
C PRO A 414 3.75 -0.43 13.30
N VAL A 415 3.72 0.86 13.66
CA VAL A 415 4.53 1.44 14.73
C VAL A 415 3.63 2.20 15.71
N ILE A 416 3.77 1.87 16.99
CA ILE A 416 3.05 2.54 18.08
C ILE A 416 4.03 3.33 18.93
N VAL A 417 3.75 4.61 19.16
CA VAL A 417 4.60 5.53 19.93
C VAL A 417 4.07 5.69 21.35
N ASP A 418 4.97 5.60 22.33
CA ASP A 418 4.72 5.96 23.73
C ASP A 418 5.72 7.08 24.10
N SER A 419 5.31 8.31 23.79
CA SER A 419 6.13 9.51 23.98
C SER A 419 6.46 9.77 25.45
N SER A 420 5.63 9.32 26.38
CA SER A 420 5.87 9.43 27.83
C SER A 420 7.13 8.69 28.29
N LYS A 421 7.56 7.68 27.51
CA LYS A 421 8.76 6.89 27.77
C LYS A 421 9.86 7.09 26.73
N ASP A 422 9.64 7.96 25.75
CA ASP A 422 10.51 8.13 24.59
C ASP A 422 10.82 6.80 23.86
N VAL A 423 9.79 5.94 23.73
CA VAL A 423 9.89 4.64 23.05
C VAL A 423 8.84 4.49 21.96
N PHE A 424 9.14 3.62 21.01
CA PHE A 424 8.16 3.13 20.03
C PHE A 424 8.25 1.62 19.88
N TYR A 425 7.13 1.02 19.47
CA TYR A 425 6.94 -0.42 19.35
C TYR A 425 6.72 -0.79 17.89
N LYS A 426 7.64 -1.56 17.31
CA LYS A 426 7.46 -2.16 15.99
C LYS A 426 6.57 -3.39 16.13
N GLN A 427 5.36 -3.30 15.57
CA GLN A 427 4.33 -4.33 15.62
C GLN A 427 4.67 -5.49 14.65
N PRO A 428 4.05 -6.68 14.79
CA PRO A 428 4.17 -7.73 13.79
C PRO A 428 3.85 -7.24 12.36
N MET A 429 2.87 -6.34 12.20
CA MET A 429 2.53 -5.72 10.92
C MET A 429 3.74 -5.08 10.22
N PHE A 430 4.65 -4.44 10.96
CA PHE A 430 5.86 -3.83 10.42
C PHE A 430 6.75 -4.89 9.73
N TYR A 431 6.96 -6.02 10.39
CA TYR A 431 7.79 -7.09 9.84
C TYR A 431 7.11 -7.83 8.69
N HIS A 432 5.79 -8.01 8.76
CA HIS A 432 5.01 -8.56 7.64
C HIS A 432 5.08 -7.64 6.42
N MET A 433 5.03 -6.31 6.57
CA MET A 433 5.32 -5.35 5.50
C MET A 433 6.77 -5.44 5.01
N GLY A 434 7.71 -5.64 5.92
CA GLY A 434 9.15 -5.78 5.63
C GLY A 434 9.48 -6.93 4.69
N HIS A 435 8.76 -8.05 4.78
CA HIS A 435 8.91 -9.19 3.87
C HIS A 435 8.61 -8.87 2.39
N PHE A 436 7.94 -7.75 2.11
CA PHE A 436 7.66 -7.28 0.75
C PHE A 436 8.50 -6.05 0.42
N SER A 437 8.35 -4.97 1.20
CA SER A 437 9.01 -3.68 0.96
C SER A 437 10.53 -3.76 0.85
N LYS A 438 11.18 -4.51 1.76
CA LYS A 438 12.64 -4.64 1.79
C LYS A 438 13.18 -5.38 0.56
N PHE A 439 12.48 -6.44 0.14
CA PHE A 439 12.99 -7.40 -0.85
C PHE A 439 12.44 -7.22 -2.26
N ILE A 440 11.34 -6.47 -2.43
CA ILE A 440 10.69 -6.22 -3.71
C ILE A 440 10.81 -4.72 -4.05
N PRO A 441 11.95 -4.27 -4.59
CA PRO A 441 12.14 -2.88 -5.00
C PRO A 441 11.24 -2.50 -6.19
N GLU A 442 11.05 -1.20 -6.40
CA GLU A 442 10.36 -0.66 -7.58
C GLU A 442 10.94 -1.23 -8.88
N GLY A 443 10.06 -1.53 -9.83
CA GLY A 443 10.41 -2.10 -11.13
C GLY A 443 10.45 -3.64 -11.15
N SER A 444 10.45 -4.29 -9.98
CA SER A 444 10.31 -5.74 -9.88
C SER A 444 9.07 -6.23 -10.63
N ARG A 445 9.15 -7.38 -11.31
CA ARG A 445 8.05 -7.91 -12.12
C ARG A 445 7.52 -9.20 -11.52
N ARG A 446 6.21 -9.30 -11.30
CA ARG A 446 5.61 -10.56 -10.82
C ARG A 446 5.74 -11.63 -11.91
N VAL A 447 6.13 -12.83 -11.50
CA VAL A 447 6.33 -13.99 -12.40
C VAL A 447 5.43 -15.17 -12.01
N GLY A 448 5.27 -16.12 -12.93
CA GLY A 448 4.47 -17.32 -12.71
C GLY A 448 5.08 -18.21 -11.62
N LEU A 449 4.21 -18.84 -10.84
CA LEU A 449 4.58 -19.79 -9.79
C LEU A 449 3.54 -20.92 -9.75
N HIS A 450 3.97 -22.14 -10.07
CA HIS A 450 3.12 -23.31 -10.12
C HIS A 450 3.32 -24.17 -8.87
N SER A 451 2.23 -24.52 -8.18
CA SER A 451 2.26 -25.46 -7.07
C SER A 451 1.95 -26.87 -7.55
N SER A 452 2.79 -27.86 -7.20
CA SER A 452 2.59 -29.27 -7.57
C SER A 452 1.32 -29.89 -7.00
N ARG A 453 0.77 -29.31 -5.93
CA ARG A 453 -0.47 -29.77 -5.31
C ARG A 453 -1.19 -28.65 -4.57
N ARG A 454 -2.51 -28.76 -4.54
CA ARG A 454 -3.35 -27.92 -3.69
C ARG A 454 -3.53 -28.60 -2.34
N CYS A 455 -2.81 -28.14 -1.32
CA CYS A 455 -3.00 -28.66 0.04
C CYS A 455 -4.20 -27.98 0.69
N LEU A 456 -5.31 -28.70 0.89
CA LEU A 456 -6.53 -28.11 1.47
C LEU A 456 -6.35 -27.66 2.93
N ILE A 457 -5.45 -28.31 3.67
CA ILE A 457 -5.16 -28.12 5.11
C ILE A 457 -3.89 -27.32 5.40
N CYS A 458 -3.06 -27.04 4.39
CA CYS A 458 -1.77 -26.36 4.53
C CYS A 458 -1.56 -25.38 3.38
N GLN A 459 -2.55 -24.50 3.17
CA GLN A 459 -2.54 -23.52 2.08
C GLN A 459 -1.47 -22.46 2.36
N LEU A 460 -0.25 -22.74 1.90
CA LEU A 460 0.78 -21.72 1.78
C LEU A 460 0.34 -20.70 0.74
N GLU A 461 0.45 -19.43 1.11
CA GLU A 461 0.24 -18.32 0.20
C GLU A 461 1.58 -17.79 -0.25
N HIS A 462 1.72 -17.51 -1.54
CA HIS A 462 3.02 -17.20 -2.09
C HIS A 462 2.94 -16.27 -3.30
N VAL A 463 4.00 -15.50 -3.49
CA VAL A 463 4.23 -14.72 -4.70
C VAL A 463 5.71 -14.79 -5.07
N ALA A 464 5.99 -14.82 -6.36
CA ALA A 464 7.33 -14.72 -6.89
C ALA A 464 7.47 -13.47 -7.76
N VAL A 465 8.61 -12.79 -7.63
CA VAL A 465 8.96 -11.62 -8.43
C VAL A 465 10.41 -11.72 -8.92
N LEU A 466 10.65 -11.17 -10.11
CA LEU A 466 11.98 -10.94 -10.66
C LEU A 466 12.35 -9.47 -10.44
N ARG A 467 13.45 -9.23 -9.74
CA ARG A 467 13.97 -7.89 -9.47
C ARG A 467 14.67 -7.30 -10.70
N PRO A 468 14.80 -5.96 -10.78
CA PRO A 468 15.54 -5.32 -11.87
C PRO A 468 17.02 -5.72 -11.97
N ASP A 469 17.63 -6.15 -10.87
CA ASP A 469 19.01 -6.66 -10.81
C ASP A 469 19.13 -8.15 -11.17
N GLY A 470 18.04 -8.79 -11.62
CA GLY A 470 18.00 -10.18 -12.04
C GLY A 470 17.78 -11.19 -10.92
N ALA A 471 17.73 -10.75 -9.65
CA ALA A 471 17.49 -11.66 -8.53
C ALA A 471 16.01 -12.06 -8.43
N LEU A 472 15.76 -13.30 -8.00
CA LEU A 472 14.41 -13.82 -7.76
C LEU A 472 14.07 -13.71 -6.26
N VAL A 473 12.85 -13.27 -5.98
CA VAL A 473 12.32 -13.21 -4.61
C VAL A 473 11.04 -14.01 -4.55
N LEU A 474 10.98 -14.91 -3.57
CA LEU A 474 9.81 -15.71 -3.23
C LEU A 474 9.39 -15.35 -1.80
N VAL A 475 8.17 -14.85 -1.64
CA VAL A 475 7.57 -14.64 -0.32
C VAL A 475 6.57 -15.76 -0.08
N VAL A 476 6.62 -16.38 1.10
CA VAL A 476 5.73 -17.47 1.52
C VAL A 476 5.15 -17.15 2.89
N LEU A 477 3.83 -17.23 3.00
CA LEU A 477 3.08 -17.11 4.25
C LEU A 477 2.46 -18.46 4.62
N ASN A 478 2.64 -18.85 5.88
CA ASN A 478 1.92 -19.93 6.53
C ASN A 478 1.08 -19.33 7.67
N ARG A 479 -0.25 -19.47 7.61
CA ARG A 479 -1.19 -18.79 8.52
C ARG A 479 -1.59 -19.64 9.71
#